data_AF-A0A975MUU9-F1
#
_entry.id   AF-A0A975MUU9-F1
#
_cell.length_a   1.000
_cell.length_b   1.000
_cell.length_c   1.000
_cell.angle_alpha   90.00
_cell.angle_beta   90.00
_cell.angle_gamma   90.00
#
_symmetry.space_group_name_H-M   'P 1'
#
loop_
_entity.id
_entity.type
_entity.pdbx_description
1 polymer ?
#
loop_
_entity_poly.entity_id
_entity_poly.type
_entity_poly.pdbx_seq_one_letter_code
_entity_poly.pdbx_strand_id
1 'polypeptide(L)'
;MGRDMAEKAREDGSWRRSTLITHHIDHPPQVKALVDELYATLTDAGHQDYEAAIEAEYATAHERVEHYSYGDGMLSLVGAPEPGRGGIHLTHLIYGGCTAHQIRQDLVHRGLGSLGITWVYPPEDTLPDDGT
;
A
#
# COMPACT_ATOMS: atom_id res chain seq x y z
N MET A 1 -5.78 -29.25 -46.81
CA MET A 1 -6.03 -27.82 -47.06
C MET A 1 -7.03 -27.36 -46.00
N GLY A 2 -6.60 -26.97 -44.81
CA GLY A 2 -5.78 -25.78 -44.53
C GLY A 2 -6.72 -24.57 -44.41
N ARG A 3 -7.54 -24.53 -43.36
CA ARG A 3 -8.39 -23.40 -42.99
C ARG A 3 -7.87 -22.87 -41.66
N ASP A 4 -7.01 -21.87 -41.72
CA ASP A 4 -6.50 -21.18 -40.54
C ASP A 4 -6.60 -19.68 -40.79
N MET A 5 -7.76 -19.11 -40.48
CA MET A 5 -7.89 -17.69 -40.15
C MET A 5 -9.24 -17.45 -39.46
N ALA A 6 -9.21 -17.46 -38.13
CA ALA A 6 -10.12 -16.73 -37.25
C ALA A 6 -9.54 -16.71 -35.83
N GLU A 7 -8.88 -15.60 -35.49
CA GLU A 7 -9.22 -14.77 -34.32
C GLU A 7 -9.67 -15.49 -33.02
N LYS A 8 -8.84 -15.41 -31.96
CA LYS A 8 -9.13 -14.67 -30.71
C LYS A 8 -8.32 -15.18 -29.50
N ALA A 9 -7.71 -14.20 -28.84
CA ALA A 9 -7.54 -14.02 -27.40
C ALA A 9 -7.83 -15.22 -26.48
N ARG A 10 -6.78 -15.69 -25.81
CA ARG A 10 -6.79 -16.28 -24.46
C ARG A 10 -5.45 -15.86 -23.81
N GLU A 11 -5.43 -14.80 -22.99
CA GLU A 11 -5.60 -14.91 -21.53
C GLU A 11 -4.77 -16.05 -20.95
N ASP A 12 -3.46 -15.83 -20.83
CA ASP A 12 -2.59 -16.72 -20.07
C ASP A 12 -2.40 -16.13 -18.66
N GLY A 13 -3.24 -16.61 -17.75
CA GLY A 13 -3.29 -16.27 -16.33
C GLY A 13 -2.05 -16.70 -15.55
N SER A 14 -0.90 -16.14 -15.89
CA SER A 14 0.41 -16.50 -15.35
C SER A 14 0.67 -15.98 -13.92
N TRP A 15 -0.23 -15.19 -13.34
CA TRP A 15 -0.02 -14.63 -11.98
C TRP A 15 -0.48 -15.55 -10.85
N ARG A 16 -1.04 -16.75 -11.14
CA ARG A 16 -1.62 -17.63 -10.12
C ARG A 16 -0.71 -18.73 -9.57
N ARG A 17 0.57 -18.83 -9.94
CA ARG A 17 1.41 -19.97 -9.52
C ARG A 17 2.89 -19.67 -9.25
N SER A 18 3.16 -18.80 -8.27
CA SER A 18 4.46 -18.80 -7.60
C SER A 18 4.30 -19.05 -6.11
N THR A 19 3.95 -20.30 -5.78
CA THR A 19 4.11 -20.87 -4.44
C THR A 19 5.50 -21.48 -4.36
N LEU A 20 6.52 -20.72 -3.96
CA LEU A 20 7.76 -21.30 -3.42
C LEU A 20 8.57 -20.25 -2.65
N ILE A 21 8.49 -20.37 -1.32
CA ILE A 21 9.59 -20.25 -0.35
C ILE A 21 10.31 -18.89 -0.32
N THR A 22 9.94 -18.13 0.71
CA THR A 22 10.82 -17.33 1.58
C THR A 22 12.14 -16.92 0.92
N HIS A 23 12.07 -15.95 0.02
CA HIS A 23 13.18 -15.00 -0.03
C HIS A 23 13.39 -14.50 1.39
N HIS A 24 14.64 -14.43 1.83
CA HIS A 24 15.01 -13.78 3.08
C HIS A 24 14.38 -12.37 3.06
N ILE A 25 13.18 -12.26 3.62
CA ILE A 25 12.55 -10.99 3.89
C ILE A 25 13.34 -10.52 5.10
N ASP A 26 14.42 -9.77 4.85
CA ASP A 26 15.32 -9.30 5.89
C ASP A 26 14.50 -8.63 7.00
N HIS A 27 13.43 -7.90 6.61
CA HIS A 27 12.39 -7.40 7.50
C HIS A 27 11.03 -7.39 6.76
N PRO A 28 9.93 -7.93 7.33
CA PRO A 28 8.60 -7.86 6.71
C PRO A 28 8.17 -6.41 6.53
N PRO A 29 7.38 -6.09 5.48
CA PRO A 29 6.91 -4.73 5.29
C PRO A 29 6.07 -4.30 6.49
N GLN A 30 6.20 -3.03 6.86
CA GLN A 30 5.40 -2.47 7.92
C GLN A 30 4.01 -2.08 7.39
N VAL A 31 2.97 -2.42 8.14
CA VAL A 31 1.61 -1.99 7.83
C VAL A 31 1.25 -0.85 8.77
N LYS A 32 0.94 0.31 8.20
CA LYS A 32 0.55 1.52 8.93
C LYS A 32 -0.87 1.92 8.56
N ALA A 33 -1.69 2.21 9.55
CA ALA A 33 -3.05 2.70 9.36
C ALA A 33 -3.18 4.08 10.02
N LEU A 34 -3.42 5.10 9.21
CA LEU A 34 -3.70 6.44 9.72
C LEU A 34 -5.08 6.43 10.38
N VAL A 35 -5.19 7.02 11.56
CA VAL A 35 -6.50 7.29 12.14
C VAL A 35 -7.26 8.31 11.28
N ASP A 36 -8.59 8.26 11.33
CA ASP A 36 -9.47 9.12 10.53
C ASP A 36 -9.12 10.61 10.67
N GLU A 37 -8.81 11.08 11.88
CA GLU A 37 -8.42 12.47 12.12
C GLU A 37 -7.16 12.86 11.34
N LEU A 38 -6.09 12.07 11.45
CA LEU A 38 -4.84 12.32 10.72
C LEU A 38 -5.05 12.24 9.21
N TYR A 39 -5.82 11.25 8.75
CA TYR A 39 -6.14 11.14 7.33
C TYR A 39 -6.90 12.37 6.82
N ALA A 40 -7.95 12.79 7.55
CA ALA A 40 -8.73 13.97 7.21
C ALA A 40 -7.85 15.22 7.14
N THR A 41 -6.98 15.45 8.14
CA THR A 41 -6.03 16.57 8.17
C THR A 41 -5.11 16.57 6.96
N LEU A 42 -4.52 15.41 6.61
CA LEU A 42 -3.61 15.32 5.46
C LEU A 42 -4.32 15.51 4.12
N THR A 43 -5.61 15.19 4.04
CA THR A 43 -6.41 15.36 2.82
C THR A 43 -7.15 16.70 2.72
N ASP A 44 -7.14 17.54 3.77
CA ASP A 44 -7.87 18.81 3.82
C ASP A 44 -7.46 19.77 2.69
N ALA A 45 -6.14 19.87 2.45
CA ALA A 45 -5.57 20.65 1.34
C ALA A 45 -5.74 19.97 -0.04
N GLY A 46 -6.02 18.67 -0.05
CA GLY A 46 -6.22 17.85 -1.24
C GLY A 46 -5.47 16.53 -1.20
N HIS A 47 -5.77 15.64 -2.15
CA HIS A 47 -5.10 14.34 -2.26
C HIS A 47 -3.60 14.47 -2.57
N GLN A 48 -3.19 15.49 -3.33
CA GLN A 48 -1.77 15.69 -3.68
C GLN A 48 -0.92 16.03 -2.47
N ASP A 49 -1.46 16.79 -1.51
CA ASP A 49 -0.79 17.13 -0.26
C ASP A 49 -0.65 15.90 0.65
N TYR A 50 -1.67 15.04 0.69
CA TYR A 50 -1.57 13.73 1.32
C TYR A 50 -0.45 12.89 0.68
N GLU A 51 -0.42 12.76 -0.64
CA GLU A 51 0.58 11.97 -1.36
C GLU A 51 1.99 12.48 -1.07
N ALA A 52 2.19 13.80 -1.13
CA ALA A 52 3.46 14.45 -0.81
C ALA A 52 3.88 14.25 0.66
N ALA A 53 2.94 14.29 1.61
CA ALA A 53 3.22 14.03 3.01
C ALA A 53 3.65 12.57 3.26
N ILE A 54 2.99 11.61 2.60
CA ILE A 54 3.39 10.20 2.67
C ILE A 54 4.76 9.98 2.05
N GLU A 55 5.05 10.59 0.90
CA GLU A 55 6.38 10.49 0.27
C GLU A 55 7.46 11.08 1.17
N ALA A 56 7.23 12.27 1.75
CA ALA A 56 8.21 12.93 2.62
C ALA A 56 8.50 12.16 3.91
N GLU A 57 7.50 11.48 4.49
CA GLU A 57 7.64 10.78 5.77
C GLU A 57 8.18 9.36 5.62
N TYR A 58 7.70 8.61 4.60
CA TYR A 58 7.93 7.17 4.52
C TYR A 58 8.89 6.73 3.42
N ALA A 59 9.14 7.56 2.41
CA ALA A 59 10.02 7.20 1.31
C ALA A 59 11.44 7.72 1.53
N THR A 60 12.43 6.87 1.26
CA THR A 60 13.82 7.29 1.11
C THR A 60 14.15 7.61 -0.35
N ALA A 61 15.30 8.24 -0.61
CA ALA A 61 15.72 8.70 -1.94
C ALA A 61 15.84 7.60 -3.02
N HIS A 62 15.77 6.32 -2.64
CA HIS A 62 15.83 5.18 -3.56
C HIS A 62 14.53 4.38 -3.62
N GLU A 63 13.53 4.77 -2.84
CA GLU A 63 12.22 4.15 -2.83
C GLU A 63 11.26 4.87 -3.78
N ARG A 64 10.21 4.16 -4.15
CA ARG A 64 9.08 4.68 -4.91
C ARG A 64 7.83 4.53 -4.07
N VAL A 65 6.94 5.51 -4.21
CA VAL A 65 5.61 5.47 -3.65
C VAL A 65 4.60 5.29 -4.78
N GLU A 66 3.67 4.37 -4.59
CA GLU A 66 2.53 4.17 -5.48
C GLU A 66 1.24 4.31 -4.69
N HIS A 67 0.38 5.22 -5.12
CA HIS A 67 -0.89 5.51 -4.47
C HIS A 67 -2.06 4.89 -5.23
N TYR A 68 -2.99 4.30 -4.48
CA TYR A 68 -4.17 3.65 -5.01
C TYR A 68 -5.39 3.99 -4.16
N SER A 69 -6.52 4.27 -4.79
CA SER A 69 -7.80 4.27 -4.09
C SER A 69 -8.13 2.86 -3.61
N TYR A 70 -8.46 2.70 -2.33
CA TYR A 70 -8.79 1.40 -1.74
C TYR A 70 -9.95 1.53 -0.75
N GLY A 71 -11.05 0.82 -1.03
CA GLY A 71 -12.28 1.00 -0.28
C GLY A 71 -12.75 2.45 -0.35
N ASP A 72 -12.93 3.06 0.83
CA ASP A 72 -13.36 4.45 0.99
C ASP A 72 -12.17 5.44 1.11
N GLY A 73 -10.93 4.92 1.13
CA GLY A 73 -9.74 5.71 1.37
C GLY A 73 -8.61 5.45 0.37
N MET A 74 -7.38 5.53 0.85
CA MET A 74 -6.18 5.32 0.05
C MET A 74 -5.23 4.29 0.65
N LEU A 75 -4.55 3.58 -0.25
CA LEU A 75 -3.42 2.73 0.01
C LEU A 75 -2.19 3.29 -0.70
N SER A 76 -1.14 3.57 0.07
CA SER A 76 0.18 3.93 -0.45
C SER A 76 1.14 2.78 -0.23
N LEU A 77 1.74 2.29 -1.32
CA LEU A 77 2.77 1.26 -1.31
C LEU A 77 4.13 1.93 -1.43
N VAL A 78 5.01 1.69 -0.46
CA VAL A 78 6.39 2.20 -0.50
C VAL A 78 7.33 1.02 -0.66
N GLY A 79 8.28 1.14 -1.57
CA GLY A 79 9.30 0.11 -1.72
C GLY A 79 10.44 0.48 -2.64
N ALA A 80 11.54 -0.27 -2.51
CA ALA A 80 12.70 -0.12 -3.35
C ALA A 80 12.62 -1.08 -4.56
N PRO A 81 13.15 -0.71 -5.74
CA PRO A 81 13.25 -1.64 -6.85
C PRO A 81 14.15 -2.83 -6.49
N GLU A 82 13.68 -4.07 -6.74
CA GLU A 82 14.51 -5.26 -6.57
C GLU A 82 15.51 -5.40 -7.72
N PRO A 83 16.83 -5.33 -7.46
CA PRO A 83 17.82 -5.48 -8.50
C PRO A 83 17.74 -6.88 -9.13
N GLY A 84 17.60 -6.92 -10.45
CA GLY A 84 17.66 -8.17 -11.24
C GLY A 84 16.36 -8.98 -11.32
N ARG A 85 15.27 -8.58 -10.62
CA ARG A 85 13.96 -9.26 -10.71
C ARG A 85 12.84 -8.44 -11.31
N GLY A 86 13.04 -7.13 -11.51
CA GLY A 86 11.98 -6.24 -12.01
C GLY A 86 10.78 -6.11 -11.06
N GLY A 87 10.94 -6.55 -9.80
CA GLY A 87 9.95 -6.42 -8.75
C GLY A 87 10.20 -5.20 -7.86
N ILE A 88 9.28 -4.96 -6.92
CA ILE A 88 9.43 -3.96 -5.86
C ILE A 88 9.52 -4.70 -4.53
N HIS A 89 10.55 -4.39 -3.76
CA HIS A 89 10.68 -4.81 -2.38
C HIS A 89 9.88 -3.84 -1.52
N LEU A 90 8.67 -4.25 -1.12
CA LEU A 90 7.81 -3.44 -0.27
C LEU A 90 8.43 -3.26 1.12
N THR A 91 8.52 -2.01 1.56
CA THR A 91 8.96 -1.63 2.91
C THR A 91 7.77 -1.18 3.76
N HIS A 92 6.79 -0.50 3.16
CA HIS A 92 5.60 -0.03 3.87
C HIS A 92 4.32 -0.20 3.04
N LEU A 93 3.22 -0.46 3.75
CA LEU A 93 1.85 -0.30 3.27
C LEU A 93 1.16 0.71 4.20
N ILE A 94 0.81 1.88 3.68
CA ILE A 94 0.15 2.93 4.46
C ILE A 94 -1.31 3.05 3.99
N TYR A 95 -2.23 2.86 4.92
CA TYR A 95 -3.67 2.96 4.68
C TYR A 95 -4.21 4.23 5.34
N GLY A 96 -4.90 5.08 4.58
CA GLY A 96 -5.66 6.22 5.08
C GLY A 96 -7.14 6.06 4.76
N GLY A 97 -8.03 6.46 5.67
CA GLY A 97 -9.49 6.38 5.45
C GLY A 97 -10.03 4.95 5.26
N CYS A 98 -9.27 3.94 5.67
CA CYS A 98 -9.65 2.54 5.53
C CYS A 98 -10.04 1.95 6.89
N THR A 99 -11.12 1.18 6.93
CA THR A 99 -11.50 0.41 8.12
C THR A 99 -10.52 -0.74 8.38
N ALA A 100 -10.37 -1.15 9.65
CA ALA A 100 -9.55 -2.30 10.00
C ALA A 100 -9.93 -3.58 9.23
N HIS A 101 -11.21 -3.75 8.89
CA HIS A 101 -11.70 -4.88 8.10
C HIS A 101 -11.18 -4.83 6.65
N GLN A 102 -11.27 -3.67 5.99
CA GLN A 102 -10.75 -3.46 4.65
C GLN A 102 -9.23 -3.70 4.60
N ILE A 103 -8.48 -3.14 5.55
CA ILE A 103 -7.03 -3.35 5.66
C ILE A 103 -6.73 -4.85 5.81
N ARG A 104 -7.42 -5.55 6.71
CA ARG A 104 -7.19 -6.98 6.93
C ARG A 104 -7.50 -7.82 5.69
N GLN A 105 -8.56 -7.49 4.97
CA GLN A 105 -8.93 -8.18 3.74
C GLN A 105 -7.85 -8.01 2.65
N ASP A 106 -7.32 -6.79 2.48
CA ASP A 106 -6.21 -6.51 1.56
C ASP A 106 -4.97 -7.33 1.89
N LEU A 107 -4.55 -7.32 3.17
CA LEU A 107 -3.39 -8.06 3.63
C LEU A 107 -3.53 -9.55 3.37
N VAL A 108 -4.71 -10.13 3.64
CA VAL A 108 -4.97 -11.56 3.35
C VAL A 108 -4.85 -11.84 1.86
N HIS A 109 -5.42 -10.99 1.00
CA HIS A 109 -5.32 -11.15 -0.45
C HIS A 109 -3.88 -11.07 -0.98
N ARG A 110 -3.03 -10.26 -0.35
CA ARG A 110 -1.61 -10.11 -0.70
C ARG A 110 -0.71 -11.20 -0.11
N GLY A 111 -1.26 -12.14 0.67
CA GLY A 111 -0.47 -13.14 1.40
C GLY A 111 0.26 -12.57 2.62
N LEU A 112 -0.12 -11.37 3.07
CA LEU A 112 0.44 -10.63 4.20
C LEU A 112 -0.49 -10.64 5.43
N GLY A 113 -1.49 -11.52 5.46
CA GLY A 113 -2.56 -11.51 6.47
C GLY A 113 -2.11 -11.68 7.91
N SER A 114 -0.89 -12.20 8.15
CA SER A 114 -0.28 -12.34 9.47
C SER A 114 0.41 -11.08 10.00
N LEU A 115 0.58 -10.05 9.16
CA LEU A 115 1.23 -8.80 9.59
C LEU A 115 0.35 -8.04 10.59
N GLY A 116 1.01 -7.40 11.55
CA GLY A 116 0.39 -6.49 12.51
C GLY A 116 0.13 -5.13 11.86
N ILE A 117 -0.99 -4.50 12.24
CA ILE A 117 -1.35 -3.14 11.80
C ILE A 117 -0.92 -2.18 12.90
N THR A 118 -0.05 -1.23 12.56
CA THR A 118 0.35 -0.14 13.46
C THR A 118 -0.51 1.08 13.17
N TRP A 119 -1.23 1.57 14.17
CA TRP A 119 -2.03 2.79 14.05
C TRP A 119 -1.16 4.02 14.22
N VAL A 120 -1.31 4.99 13.32
CA VAL A 120 -0.57 6.25 13.30
C VAL A 120 -1.53 7.37 13.66
N TYR A 121 -1.15 8.09 14.71
CA TYR A 121 -1.90 9.19 15.29
C TYR A 121 -1.26 10.52 14.91
N PRO A 122 -2.04 11.61 14.86
CA PRO A 122 -1.45 12.92 14.71
C PRO A 122 -0.56 13.25 15.92
N PRO A 123 0.43 14.14 15.77
CA PRO A 123 1.25 14.59 16.89
C PRO A 123 0.38 15.28 17.95
N GLU A 124 0.68 15.06 19.23
CA GLU A 124 -0.13 15.54 20.37
C GLU A 124 -0.38 17.07 20.36
N ASP A 125 0.50 17.84 19.70
CA ASP A 125 0.41 19.30 19.54
C ASP A 125 -0.67 19.78 18.54
N THR A 126 -1.39 18.88 17.87
CA THR A 126 -2.41 19.24 16.86
C THR A 126 -3.84 19.15 17.35
N LEU A 127 -4.06 18.72 18.60
CA LEU A 127 -5.38 18.79 19.22
C LEU A 127 -5.64 20.24 19.64
N PRO A 128 -6.73 20.89 19.18
CA PRO A 128 -7.12 22.16 19.76
C PRO A 128 -7.35 21.93 21.26
N ASP A 129 -6.61 22.65 22.09
CA ASP A 129 -6.85 22.77 23.52
C ASP A 129 -8.29 23.30 23.69
N ASP A 130 -9.25 22.41 23.95
CA ASP A 130 -10.59 22.79 24.39
C ASP A 130 -10.46 23.25 25.84
N GLY A 131 -9.85 24.43 26.00
CA GLY A 131 -9.64 25.09 27.27
C GLY A 131 -10.98 25.38 27.92
N THR A 132 -11.25 24.64 29.00
CA THR A 132 -12.39 24.83 29.92
C THR A 132 -12.30 26.14 30.68
#